data_AF-A0A7X2PQ54-F1
#
_entry.id   AF-A0A7X2PQ54-F1
#
_cell.length_a   1.000
_cell.length_b   1.000
_cell.length_c   1.000
_cell.angle_alpha   90.00
_cell.angle_beta   90.00
_cell.angle_gamma   90.00
#
_symmetry.space_group_name_H-M   'P 1'
#
loop_
_entity.id
_entity.type
_entity.pdbx_description
1 polymer ?
#
loop_
_entity_poly.entity_id
_entity_poly.type
_entity_poly.pdbx_seq_one_letter_code
_entity_poly.pdbx_strand_id
1 'polypeptide(L)'
;MSTAKITVTLPGDQLHEIRALVAAGEAANISAFVKHAVGLALSDAAGWREMLEDGLRQTGGPLTKKERAWADAILSPRQPGRSRKGKAA
;
A
#
# COMPACT_ATOMS: atom_id res chain seq x y z
N MET A 1 3.16 5.19 25.71
CA MET A 1 3.26 4.46 24.42
C MET A 1 3.50 3.00 24.71
N SER A 2 2.58 2.12 24.29
CA SER A 2 2.78 0.67 24.41
C SER A 2 3.66 0.19 23.27
N THR A 3 4.65 -0.65 23.55
CA THR A 3 5.46 -1.30 22.51
C THR A 3 5.09 -2.78 22.47
N ALA A 4 4.91 -3.31 21.27
CA ALA A 4 4.64 -4.74 21.05
C ALA A 4 5.83 -5.36 20.29
N LYS A 5 6.21 -6.58 20.68
CA LYS A 5 7.16 -7.37 19.90
C LYS A 5 6.44 -8.01 18.72
N ILE A 6 7.03 -7.88 17.54
CA ILE A 6 6.56 -8.53 16.33
C ILE A 6 7.64 -9.49 15.83
N THR A 7 7.21 -10.59 15.22
CA THR A 7 8.09 -11.48 14.45
C THR A 7 7.80 -11.25 12.99
N VAL A 8 8.84 -11.02 12.19
CA VAL A 8 8.72 -10.78 10.75
C VAL A 8 9.65 -11.73 9.99
N THR A 9 9.26 -12.09 8.78
CA THR A 9 10.11 -12.85 7.85
C THR A 9 10.65 -11.87 6.82
N LEU A 10 11.97 -11.87 6.61
CA LEU A 10 12.65 -11.06 5.62
C LEU A 10 13.54 -11.95 4.75
N PRO A 11 13.81 -11.56 3.49
CA PRO A 11 14.86 -12.15 2.68
C PRO A 11 16.21 -12.16 3.42
N GLY A 12 16.98 -13.24 3.26
CA GLY A 12 18.23 -13.45 4.01
C GLY A 12 19.32 -12.44 3.66
N ASP A 13 19.40 -12.05 2.38
CA ASP A 13 20.23 -10.97 1.86
C ASP A 13 19.94 -9.63 2.55
N GLN A 14 18.67 -9.27 2.74
CA GLN A 14 18.31 -8.06 3.49
C GLN A 14 18.81 -8.12 4.93
N LEU A 15 18.71 -9.28 5.60
CA LEU A 15 19.26 -9.43 6.95
C LEU A 15 20.79 -9.27 6.97
N HIS A 16 21.49 -9.72 5.94
CA HIS A 16 22.93 -9.51 5.80
C HIS A 16 23.29 -8.03 5.66
N GLU A 17 22.59 -7.29 4.81
CA GLU A 17 22.80 -5.85 4.63
C GLU A 17 22.53 -5.06 5.92
N ILE A 18 21.43 -5.37 6.61
CA ILE A 18 21.10 -4.73 7.89
C ILE A 18 22.22 -4.96 8.91
N ARG A 19 22.79 -6.16 8.95
CA ARG A 19 23.92 -6.46 9.85
C ARG A 19 25.17 -5.68 9.46
N ALA A 20 25.44 -5.50 8.18
CA ALA A 20 26.57 -4.70 7.71
C ALA A 20 26.43 -3.24 8.14
N LEU A 21 25.24 -2.65 8.00
CA LEU A 21 24.95 -1.27 8.44
C LEU A 21 25.10 -1.09 9.96
N VAL A 22 24.65 -2.07 10.74
CA VAL A 22 24.85 -2.07 12.20
C VAL A 22 26.34 -2.18 12.54
N ALA A 23 27.08 -3.04 11.85
CA ALA A 23 28.52 -3.20 12.06
C ALA A 23 29.31 -1.93 11.67
N ALA A 24 28.84 -1.20 10.66
CA ALA A 24 29.37 0.10 10.26
C ALA A 24 29.02 1.24 11.24
N GLY A 25 28.16 0.98 12.24
CA GLY A 25 27.73 1.98 13.23
C GLY A 25 26.63 2.91 12.73
N GLU A 26 26.05 2.65 11.55
CA GLU A 26 24.96 3.45 10.98
C GLU A 26 23.61 3.21 11.68
N ALA A 27 23.49 2.11 12.41
CA ALA A 27 22.35 1.82 13.28
C ALA A 27 22.81 1.17 14.58
N ALA A 28 22.21 1.57 15.70
CA ALA A 28 22.58 1.06 17.03
C ALA A 28 22.32 -0.45 17.21
N ASN A 29 21.36 -1.02 16.48
CA ASN A 29 21.06 -2.45 16.39
C ASN A 29 20.00 -2.70 15.31
N ILE A 30 19.72 -3.98 15.02
CA ILE A 30 18.71 -4.42 14.03
C ILE A 30 17.33 -3.83 14.36
N SER A 31 16.89 -3.87 15.62
CA SER A 31 15.58 -3.33 16.01
C SER A 31 15.50 -1.82 15.79
N ALA A 32 16.60 -1.09 16.01
CA ALA A 32 16.68 0.35 15.74
C ALA A 32 16.57 0.64 14.24
N PHE A 33 17.28 -0.13 13.40
CA PHE A 33 17.17 -0.05 11.95
C PHE A 33 15.72 -0.27 11.49
N VAL A 34 15.10 -1.37 11.92
CA VAL A 34 13.72 -1.71 11.53
C VAL A 34 12.72 -0.65 12.00
N LYS A 35 12.86 -0.13 13.23
CA LYS A 35 12.02 0.97 13.73
C LYS A 35 12.14 2.22 12.87
N HIS A 36 13.36 2.58 12.45
CA HIS A 36 13.58 3.74 11.60
C HIS A 36 12.95 3.54 10.21
N ALA A 37 13.15 2.39 9.58
CA ALA A 37 12.56 2.04 8.29
C ALA A 37 11.01 2.04 8.33
N VAL A 38 10.42 1.48 9.38
CA VAL A 38 8.96 1.52 9.59
C VAL A 38 8.47 2.95 9.77
N GLY A 39 9.22 3.79 10.49
CA GLY A 39 8.92 5.22 10.62
C GLY A 39 8.89 5.93 9.27
N LEU A 40 9.92 5.73 8.44
CA LEU A 40 9.99 6.29 7.08
C LEU A 40 8.80 5.85 6.22
N ALA A 41 8.49 4.55 6.23
CA ALA A 41 7.38 4.00 5.45
C ALA A 41 6.01 4.55 5.89
N LEU A 42 5.79 4.73 7.19
CA LEU A 42 4.56 5.31 7.71
C LEU A 42 4.45 6.81 7.39
N SER A 43 5.55 7.56 7.49
CA SER A 43 5.60 8.97 7.12
C SER A 43 5.38 9.19 5.63
N ASP A 44 5.98 8.36 4.77
CA ASP A 44 5.77 8.41 3.32
C ASP A 44 4.32 8.09 2.96
N ALA A 45 3.74 7.02 3.52
CA ALA A 45 2.34 6.67 3.30
C ALA A 45 1.36 7.78 3.74
N ALA A 46 1.66 8.47 4.85
CA ALA A 46 0.87 9.60 5.31
C ALA A 46 1.00 10.81 4.37
N GLY A 47 2.22 11.15 3.96
CA GLY A 47 2.49 12.28 3.06
C GLY A 47 1.92 12.07 1.65
N TRP A 48 2.03 10.86 1.11
CA TRP A 48 1.46 10.52 -0.20
C TRP A 48 -0.06 10.65 -0.22
N ARG A 49 -0.71 10.21 0.86
CA ARG A 49 -2.17 10.31 0.97
C ARG A 49 -2.63 11.76 1.07
N GLU A 50 -1.94 12.57 1.87
CA GLU A 50 -2.23 14.00 2.00
C GLU A 50 -2.03 14.73 0.66
N MET A 51 -0.92 14.47 -0.02
CA MET A 51 -0.63 15.05 -1.33
C MET A 51 -1.66 14.63 -2.39
N LEU A 52 -2.10 13.37 -2.38
CA LEU A 52 -3.16 12.88 -3.26
C LEU A 52 -4.50 13.54 -2.95
N GLU A 53 -4.87 13.64 -1.68
CA GLU A 53 -6.13 14.29 -1.26
C GLU A 53 -6.15 15.78 -1.65
N ASP A 54 -5.02 16.48 -1.53
CA ASP A 54 -4.90 17.88 -1.94
C ASP A 54 -4.92 18.03 -3.48
N GLY A 55 -4.17 17.21 -4.20
CA GLY A 55 -4.19 17.17 -5.66
C GLY A 55 -5.59 16.87 -6.21
N LEU A 56 -6.32 15.93 -5.60
CA LEU A 56 -7.73 15.67 -5.93
C LEU A 56 -8.58 16.91 -5.66
N ARG A 57 -8.46 17.54 -4.48
CA ARG A 57 -9.23 18.76 -4.15
C ARG A 57 -9.02 19.87 -5.18
N GLN A 58 -7.80 20.06 -5.66
CA GLN A 58 -7.47 21.06 -6.68
C GLN A 58 -8.02 20.72 -8.08
N THR A 59 -8.26 19.44 -8.37
CA THR A 59 -8.61 18.94 -9.71
C THR A 59 -10.06 18.45 -9.87
N GLY A 60 -10.91 18.65 -8.86
CA GLY A 60 -12.34 18.32 -8.93
C GLY A 60 -12.88 17.47 -7.77
N GLY A 61 -12.00 17.10 -6.83
CA GLY A 61 -12.32 16.32 -5.64
C GLY A 61 -12.30 14.81 -5.88
N PRO A 62 -12.64 14.02 -4.84
CA PRO A 62 -12.75 12.58 -4.97
C PRO A 62 -13.89 12.18 -5.92
N LEU A 63 -13.67 11.08 -6.64
CA LEU A 63 -14.60 10.49 -7.62
C LEU A 63 -16.02 10.32 -7.05
N THR A 64 -16.99 10.99 -7.67
CA THR A 64 -18.40 10.87 -7.26
C THR A 64 -18.96 9.50 -7.61
N LYS A 65 -20.07 9.13 -6.98
CA LYS A 65 -20.76 7.86 -7.27
C LYS A 65 -21.19 7.74 -8.74
N LYS A 66 -21.55 8.86 -9.37
CA LYS A 66 -21.98 8.90 -10.78
C LYS A 66 -20.81 8.69 -11.73
N GLU A 67 -19.70 9.38 -11.49
CA GLU A 67 -18.47 9.22 -12.28
C GLU A 67 -17.89 7.82 -12.12
N ARG A 68 -17.94 7.25 -10.91
CA ARG A 68 -17.51 5.87 -10.66
C ARG A 68 -18.36 4.88 -11.45
N ALA A 69 -19.69 5.01 -11.39
CA ALA A 69 -20.59 4.15 -12.15
C ALA A 69 -20.40 4.27 -13.68
N TRP A 70 -20.13 5.48 -14.17
CA TRP A 70 -19.80 5.72 -15.58
C TRP A 70 -18.45 5.07 -15.96
N ALA A 71 -17.42 5.25 -15.13
CA ALA A 71 -16.10 4.65 -15.35
C ALA A 71 -16.16 3.12 -15.31
N ASP A 72 -16.87 2.55 -14.34
CA ASP A 72 -17.09 1.11 -14.24
C ASP A 72 -17.81 0.56 -15.47
N ALA A 73 -18.76 1.30 -16.05
CA ALA A 73 -19.47 0.88 -17.27
C ALA A 73 -18.58 0.85 -18.52
N ILE A 74 -17.53 1.68 -18.58
CA ILE A 74 -16.65 1.82 -19.75
C ILE A 74 -15.37 0.99 -19.60
N LEU A 75 -14.78 0.99 -18.41
CA LEU A 75 -13.45 0.45 -18.13
C LEU A 75 -13.48 -0.99 -17.60
N SER A 76 -14.63 -1.48 -17.13
CA SER A 76 -14.71 -2.87 -16.67
C SER A 76 -14.49 -3.83 -17.85
N PRO A 77 -13.61 -4.83 -17.71
CA PRO A 77 -13.50 -5.92 -18.67
C PRO A 77 -14.88 -6.52 -18.88
N ARG A 78 -15.32 -6.59 -20.14
CA ARG A 78 -16.62 -7.16 -20.49
C ARG A 78 -16.65 -8.59 -19.96
N GLN A 79 -17.39 -8.84 -18.88
CA GLN A 79 -17.54 -10.20 -18.38
C GLN A 79 -18.16 -11.03 -19.51
N PRO A 80 -17.48 -12.11 -19.99
CA PRO A 80 -18.06 -12.99 -20.99
C PRO A 80 -19.36 -13.53 -20.43
N GLY A 81 -20.42 -13.38 -21.23
CA GLY A 81 -21.80 -13.39 -20.80
C GLY A 81 -22.15 -14.53 -19.84
N ARG A 82 -22.85 -14.17 -18.77
CA ARG A 82 -23.65 -15.10 -17.98
C ARG A 82 -24.59 -15.81 -18.95
N SER A 83 -24.21 -17.02 -19.35
CA SER A 83 -24.99 -17.89 -20.21
C SER A 83 -26.43 -17.92 -19.70
N ARG A 84 -27.37 -17.40 -20.51
CA ARG A 84 -28.80 -17.66 -20.32
C ARG A 84 -28.96 -19.16 -20.49
N LYS A 85 -28.89 -19.89 -19.38
CA LYS A 85 -29.30 -21.29 -19.31
C LYS A 85 -30.80 -21.30 -19.62
N GLY A 86 -31.11 -21.63 -20.87
CA GLY A 86 -32.49 -21.82 -21.32
C GLY A 86 -33.19 -22.79 -20.38
N LYS A 87 -34.31 -22.37 -19.81
CA LYS A 87 -35.28 -23.31 -19.27
C LYS A 87 -36.10 -23.82 -20.44
N ALA A 88 -35.84 -25.06 -20.83
CA ALA A 88 -36.78 -25.89 -21.56
C ALA A 88 -37.74 -26.52 -20.55
N ALA A 89 -39.05 -26.37 -20.79
CA ALA A 89 -40.13 -27.30 -20.45
C ALA A 89 -41.38 -26.82 -21.19
#